data_AF-A0A5J5PMC2-F1
#
_entry.id   AF-A0A5J5PMC2-F1
#
_cell.length_a   1.000
_cell.length_b   1.000
_cell.length_c   1.000
_cell.angle_alpha   90.00
_cell.angle_beta   90.00
_cell.angle_gamma   90.00
#
_symmetry.space_group_name_H-M   'P 1'
#
loop_
_entity.id
_entity.type
_entity.pdbx_description
1 polymer ?
#
loop_
_entity_poly.entity_id
_entity_poly.type
_entity_poly.pdbx_seq_one_letter_code
_entity_poly.pdbx_strand_id
1 'polypeptide(L)'
;MHLMMDDQGGNNAVTREYRKGNWTVNETMVLIEAKEMDYERRMKRSGDHSEGRNKPTELRWKWVEDYCWGKCCLRSQNQCNDKWDNLMRDYKKVREYQRKVAEREGNDSKQRSYWEMEKNERKEKNLPSNMLRQIYDRLEEVVEKKGAQTVAATAGGGGGSDPNITNLPYVMDRPMVSTFQPSLPPLLQHQLSAPIPAAIPLPLPQASPQLPPPPAPIIQPPPLSYAQPLPTIDSDTSEHSDSPAKRRRRGGGNGEGTSGTANNINEVSTAISRSASIIAEAIQASEEREERRHRDLLSFHERRLKIEESKTEINKKGMDGLVDAINKLANSIFALASHKNQSSAPK
;
A
#
# COMPACT_ATOMS: atom_id res chain seq x y z
N MET A 1 -23.05 0.35 -41.15
CA MET A 1 -21.84 -0.44 -40.83
C MET A 1 -21.54 -0.20 -39.37
N HIS A 2 -21.94 -1.18 -38.55
CA HIS A 2 -21.92 -1.17 -37.10
C HIS A 2 -20.57 -1.76 -36.66
N LEU A 3 -19.69 -0.95 -36.07
CA LEU A 3 -18.46 -1.44 -35.47
C LEU A 3 -18.77 -1.81 -34.02
N MET A 4 -18.90 -3.11 -33.79
CA MET A 4 -18.84 -3.72 -32.47
C MET A 4 -17.39 -3.59 -32.00
N MET A 5 -17.17 -2.96 -30.85
CA MET A 5 -15.90 -3.08 -30.14
C MET A 5 -16.08 -4.20 -29.15
N ASP A 6 -15.40 -5.32 -29.43
CA ASP A 6 -15.35 -6.50 -28.59
C ASP A 6 -14.87 -6.13 -27.18
N ASP A 7 -15.70 -6.44 -26.20
CA ASP A 7 -15.33 -6.54 -24.79
C ASP A 7 -14.42 -7.75 -24.63
N GLN A 8 -13.13 -7.55 -24.88
CA GLN A 8 -12.12 -8.54 -24.55
C GLN A 8 -11.76 -8.38 -23.08
N GLY A 9 -12.51 -9.09 -22.24
CA GLY A 9 -12.14 -9.45 -20.87
C GLY A 9 -10.82 -10.23 -20.85
N GLY A 10 -9.72 -9.49 -20.98
CA GLY A 10 -8.38 -9.95 -20.64
C GLY A 10 -8.14 -9.64 -19.17
N ASN A 11 -7.79 -10.67 -18.39
CA ASN A 11 -7.06 -10.53 -17.14
C ASN A 11 -5.75 -9.77 -17.39
N ASN A 12 -5.85 -8.46 -17.52
CA ASN A 12 -4.73 -7.55 -17.46
C ASN A 12 -4.39 -7.35 -15.98
N ALA A 13 -3.87 -8.40 -15.36
CA ALA A 13 -2.68 -8.20 -14.55
C ALA A 13 -1.55 -7.76 -15.51
N VAL A 14 -1.73 -6.60 -16.17
CA VAL A 14 -0.62 -5.83 -16.71
C VAL A 14 0.21 -5.62 -15.47
N THR A 15 1.32 -6.34 -15.37
CA THR A 15 2.24 -6.23 -14.26
C THR A 15 2.51 -4.75 -14.09
N ARG A 16 1.97 -4.16 -13.01
CA ARG A 16 2.09 -2.73 -12.75
C ARG A 16 3.57 -2.40 -12.79
N GLU A 17 3.99 -1.67 -13.81
CA GLU A 17 5.38 -1.25 -13.93
C GLU A 17 5.61 -0.11 -12.94
N TYR A 18 6.27 -0.46 -11.83
CA TYR A 18 6.58 0.51 -10.80
C TYR A 18 7.88 1.25 -11.11
N ARG A 19 7.83 2.57 -10.93
CA ARG A 19 8.98 3.45 -11.06
C ARG A 19 10.02 3.10 -10.00
N LYS A 20 11.25 2.89 -10.46
CA LYS A 20 12.44 2.76 -9.63
C LYS A 20 13.18 4.10 -9.54
N GLY A 21 13.89 4.32 -8.44
CA GLY A 21 14.72 5.52 -8.24
C GLY A 21 14.12 6.60 -7.34
N ASN A 22 14.71 7.79 -7.41
CA ASN A 22 14.47 8.88 -6.46
C ASN A 22 13.02 9.36 -6.46
N TRP A 23 12.53 9.69 -5.27
CA TRP A 23 11.19 10.25 -5.08
C TRP A 23 11.17 11.71 -5.48
N THR A 24 10.25 12.07 -6.37
CA THR A 24 10.02 13.48 -6.70
C THR A 24 9.18 14.17 -5.61
N VAL A 25 9.21 15.50 -5.61
CA VAL A 25 8.36 16.31 -4.72
C VAL A 25 6.88 16.01 -4.99
N ASN A 26 6.48 15.96 -6.26
CA ASN A 26 5.11 15.64 -6.66
C ASN A 26 4.67 14.26 -6.17
N GLU A 27 5.49 13.22 -6.36
CA GLU A 27 5.19 11.87 -5.88
C GLU A 27 5.03 11.83 -4.36
N THR A 28 5.87 12.58 -3.64
CA THR A 28 5.78 12.69 -2.18
C THR A 28 4.49 13.40 -1.77
N MET A 29 4.09 14.46 -2.47
CA MET A 29 2.83 15.17 -2.21
C MET A 29 1.61 14.28 -2.45
N VAL A 30 1.59 13.53 -3.55
CA VAL A 30 0.52 12.55 -3.83
C VAL A 30 0.44 11.51 -2.72
N LEU A 31 1.57 11.01 -2.21
CA LEU A 31 1.57 10.07 -1.09
C LEU A 31 0.99 10.68 0.20
N ILE A 32 1.29 11.96 0.47
CA ILE A 32 0.74 12.66 1.64
C ILE A 32 -0.78 12.83 1.50
N GLU A 33 -1.25 13.29 0.33
CA GLU A 33 -2.67 13.41 -0.01
C GLU A 33 -3.38 12.05 0.14
N ALA A 34 -2.78 10.97 -0.40
CA ALA A 34 -3.30 9.62 -0.25
C ALA A 34 -3.43 9.21 1.23
N LYS A 35 -2.45 9.58 2.07
CA LYS A 35 -2.48 9.27 3.51
C LYS A 35 -3.49 10.09 4.29
N GLU A 36 -3.76 11.32 3.87
CA GLU A 36 -4.86 12.13 4.40
C GLU A 36 -6.21 11.49 4.08
N MET A 37 -6.47 11.16 2.81
CA MET A 37 -7.68 10.47 2.39
C MET A 37 -7.84 9.09 3.05
N ASP A 38 -6.73 8.36 3.26
CA ASP A 38 -6.73 7.10 4.01
C ASP A 38 -7.11 7.28 5.48
N TYR A 39 -6.76 8.42 6.07
CA TYR A 39 -7.18 8.72 7.41
C TYR A 39 -8.65 9.11 7.48
N GLU A 40 -9.12 9.97 6.57
CA GLU A 40 -10.52 10.41 6.53
C GLU A 40 -11.49 9.24 6.31
N ARG A 41 -11.18 8.35 5.35
CA ARG A 41 -11.98 7.14 5.11
C ARG A 41 -12.01 6.21 6.33
N ARG A 42 -10.97 6.23 7.18
CA ARG A 42 -10.92 5.44 8.41
C ARG A 42 -11.68 6.11 9.54
N MET A 43 -11.57 7.43 9.71
CA MET A 43 -12.35 8.13 10.72
C MET A 43 -13.84 8.09 10.46
N LYS A 44 -14.28 8.18 9.20
CA LYS A 44 -15.71 8.03 8.84
C LYS A 44 -16.25 6.63 9.12
N ARG A 45 -15.41 5.59 9.07
CA ARG A 45 -15.79 4.19 9.36
C ARG A 45 -15.72 3.85 10.85
N SER A 46 -14.97 4.60 11.64
CA SER A 46 -14.87 4.41 13.09
C SER A 46 -16.06 4.96 13.88
N GLY A 47 -16.96 5.74 13.23
CA GLY A 47 -18.19 6.25 13.85
C GLY A 47 -19.33 5.23 13.91
N ASP A 48 -19.19 4.09 13.22
CA ASP A 48 -20.13 2.96 13.28
C ASP A 48 -19.44 1.81 14.00
N HIS A 49 -19.85 1.55 15.25
CA HIS A 49 -19.25 0.55 16.12
C HIS A 49 -19.58 -0.86 15.61
N SER A 50 -18.80 -1.40 14.67
CA SER A 50 -18.59 -2.86 14.52
C SER A 50 -17.50 -3.18 13.48
N GLU A 51 -16.53 -4.00 13.89
CA GLU A 51 -15.66 -4.84 13.04
C GLU A 51 -14.58 -4.19 12.13
N GLY A 52 -14.10 -2.98 12.41
CA GLY A 52 -13.07 -2.33 11.56
C GLY A 52 -11.60 -2.52 11.95
N ARG A 53 -11.29 -2.97 13.18
CA ARG A 53 -9.94 -2.79 13.78
C ARG A 53 -8.84 -3.66 13.15
N ASN A 54 -9.21 -4.71 12.42
CA ASN A 54 -8.30 -5.79 12.01
C ASN A 54 -8.21 -6.00 10.48
N LYS A 55 -8.28 -4.95 9.66
CA LYS A 55 -7.83 -5.10 8.26
C LYS A 55 -6.30 -5.24 8.22
N PRO A 56 -5.76 -6.30 7.57
CA PRO A 56 -4.31 -6.46 7.36
C PRO A 56 -3.68 -5.17 6.84
N THR A 57 -2.52 -4.79 7.38
CA THR A 57 -1.75 -3.61 6.96
C THR A 57 -1.51 -3.60 5.45
N GLU A 58 -1.40 -4.77 4.83
CA GLU A 58 -1.28 -4.99 3.39
C GLU A 58 -2.49 -4.45 2.61
N LEU A 59 -3.72 -4.73 3.06
CA LEU A 59 -4.94 -4.19 2.42
C LEU A 59 -5.07 -2.66 2.57
N ARG A 60 -4.39 -2.06 3.56
CA ARG A 60 -4.38 -0.59 3.74
C ARG A 60 -3.50 0.06 2.69
N TRP A 61 -2.29 -0.46 2.54
CA TRP A 61 -1.33 0.09 1.59
C TRP A 61 -1.73 -0.19 0.14
N LYS A 62 -2.44 -1.29 -0.15
CA LYS A 62 -3.03 -1.53 -1.48
C LYS A 62 -3.89 -0.35 -1.96
N TRP A 63 -4.73 0.20 -1.09
CA TRP A 63 -5.56 1.36 -1.47
C TRP A 63 -4.73 2.62 -1.69
N VAL A 64 -3.69 2.82 -0.88
CA VAL A 64 -2.75 3.95 -1.05
C VAL A 64 -2.03 3.81 -2.38
N GLU A 65 -1.59 2.60 -2.74
CA GLU A 65 -1.00 2.30 -4.04
C GLU A 65 -1.97 2.62 -5.18
N ASP A 66 -3.21 2.14 -5.13
CA ASP A 66 -4.22 2.41 -6.16
C ASP A 66 -4.48 3.91 -6.33
N TYR A 67 -4.53 4.67 -5.22
CA TYR A 67 -4.70 6.11 -5.24
C TYR A 67 -3.50 6.82 -5.89
N CYS A 68 -2.28 6.46 -5.46
CA CYS A 68 -1.04 6.97 -6.04
C CYS A 68 -0.97 6.67 -7.54
N TRP A 69 -1.32 5.45 -7.93
CA TRP A 69 -1.33 5.00 -9.32
C TRP A 69 -2.24 5.86 -10.18
N GLY A 70 -3.46 6.14 -9.73
CA GLY A 70 -4.43 7.01 -10.43
C GLY A 70 -3.96 8.46 -10.61
N LYS A 71 -3.00 8.91 -9.79
CA LYS A 71 -2.37 10.24 -9.86
C LYS A 71 -1.01 10.22 -10.58
N CYS A 72 -0.73 9.16 -11.36
CA CYS A 72 0.53 8.92 -12.05
C CYS A 72 1.76 8.75 -11.13
N CYS A 73 1.55 8.53 -9.83
CA CYS A 73 2.60 8.12 -8.91
C CYS A 73 2.72 6.59 -8.96
N LEU A 74 3.49 6.10 -9.94
CA LEU A 74 3.66 4.68 -10.24
C LEU A 74 4.57 3.98 -9.23
N ARG A 75 4.22 4.03 -7.94
CA ARG A 75 4.99 3.44 -6.84
C ARG A 75 4.21 2.28 -6.25
N SER A 76 4.92 1.18 -5.95
CA SER A 76 4.30 0.01 -5.36
C SER A 76 3.86 0.27 -3.93
N GLN A 77 3.04 -0.64 -3.41
CA GLN A 77 2.64 -0.68 -2.01
C GLN A 77 3.81 -0.48 -1.04
N ASN A 78 4.85 -1.31 -1.20
CA ASN A 78 6.00 -1.33 -0.29
C ASN A 78 6.82 -0.04 -0.43
N GLN A 79 7.00 0.46 -1.65
CA GLN A 79 7.69 1.73 -1.87
C GLN A 79 6.97 2.88 -1.18
N CYS A 80 5.63 2.92 -1.26
CA CYS A 80 4.82 3.93 -0.58
C CYS A 80 4.93 3.81 0.95
N ASN A 81 4.90 2.59 1.49
CA ASN A 81 5.07 2.35 2.92
C ASN A 81 6.45 2.79 3.43
N ASP A 82 7.53 2.34 2.79
CA ASP A 82 8.90 2.69 3.18
C ASP A 82 9.14 4.20 3.09
N LYS A 83 8.65 4.83 2.01
CA LYS A 83 8.75 6.28 1.85
C LYS A 83 8.01 7.02 2.96
N TRP A 84 6.80 6.59 3.31
CA TRP A 84 6.02 7.19 4.37
C TRP A 84 6.71 7.07 5.73
N ASP A 85 7.27 5.90 6.05
CA ASP A 85 7.93 5.67 7.33
C ASP A 85 9.20 6.50 7.47
N ASN A 86 10.00 6.60 6.41
CA ASN A 86 11.15 7.50 6.35
C ASN A 86 10.72 8.97 6.50
N LEU A 87 9.65 9.37 5.81
CA LEU A 87 9.15 10.73 5.84
C LEU A 87 8.65 11.14 7.24
N MET A 88 7.91 10.24 7.91
CA MET A 88 7.45 10.44 9.28
C MET A 88 8.58 10.49 10.29
N ARG A 89 9.63 9.67 10.09
CA ARG A 89 10.83 9.72 10.92
C ARG A 89 11.54 11.07 10.79
N ASP A 90 11.74 11.53 9.55
CA ASP A 90 12.41 12.80 9.28
C ASP A 90 11.60 13.99 9.79
N TYR A 91 10.28 13.98 9.58
CA TYR A 91 9.36 15.00 10.12
C TYR A 91 9.48 15.12 11.64
N LYS A 92 9.44 13.99 12.36
CA LYS A 92 9.59 13.98 13.83
C LYS A 92 10.92 14.56 14.27
N LYS A 93 12.02 14.21 13.59
CA LYS A 93 13.35 14.76 13.90
C LYS A 93 13.39 16.27 13.71
N VAL A 94 12.88 16.78 12.59
CA VAL A 94 12.87 18.22 12.28
C VAL A 94 11.97 18.98 13.26
N ARG A 95 10.78 18.44 13.58
CA ARG A 95 9.84 19.06 14.52
C ARG A 95 10.45 19.15 15.93
N GLU A 96 11.09 18.09 16.38
CA GLU A 96 11.75 18.05 17.69
C GLU A 96 12.93 19.03 17.77
N TYR A 97 13.70 19.16 16.70
CA TYR A 97 14.75 20.18 16.64
C TYR A 97 14.19 21.59 16.72
N GLN A 98 13.14 21.91 15.94
CA GLN A 98 12.51 23.23 15.96
C GLN A 98 11.93 23.56 17.35
N ARG A 99 11.34 22.58 18.04
CA ARG A 99 10.90 22.73 19.44
C ARG A 99 12.05 23.10 20.37
N LYS A 100 13.17 22.37 20.29
CA LYS A 100 14.37 22.63 21.11
C LYS A 100 15.00 24.00 20.85
N VAL A 101 14.95 24.46 19.60
CA VAL A 101 15.40 25.82 19.25
C VAL A 101 14.47 26.85 19.89
N ALA A 102 13.14 26.71 19.75
CA ALA A 102 12.17 27.64 20.35
C ALA A 102 12.27 27.71 21.89
N GLU A 103 12.52 26.59 22.56
CA GLU A 103 12.74 26.55 24.02
C GLU A 103 14.05 27.25 24.45
N ARG A 104 15.06 27.31 23.56
CA ARG A 104 16.37 27.89 23.83
C ARG A 104 16.52 29.33 23.33
N GLU A 105 15.68 29.79 22.41
CA GLU A 105 15.63 31.20 21.98
C GLU A 105 15.26 32.14 23.14
N GLY A 106 14.53 31.65 24.14
CA GLY A 106 14.30 32.38 25.40
C GLY A 106 15.53 32.53 26.29
N ASN A 107 16.64 31.84 25.98
CA ASN A 107 17.86 31.85 26.79
C ASN A 107 19.10 31.91 25.84
N ASP A 108 19.35 33.12 25.33
CA ASP A 108 20.58 33.57 24.64
C ASP A 108 21.29 32.52 23.77
N SER A 109 20.68 32.08 22.67
CA SER A 109 21.30 31.06 21.81
C SER A 109 21.26 31.35 20.30
N LYS A 110 22.45 31.35 19.70
CA LYS A 110 22.76 31.43 18.24
C LYS A 110 22.24 30.23 17.41
N GLN A 111 21.31 29.43 17.92
CA GLN A 111 20.87 28.23 17.20
C GLN A 111 19.91 28.58 16.07
N ARG A 112 20.40 28.52 14.83
CA ARG A 112 19.60 28.77 13.63
C ARG A 112 18.52 27.71 13.41
N SER A 113 17.41 28.16 12.84
CA SER A 113 16.28 27.31 12.47
C SER A 113 16.69 26.24 11.46
N TYR A 114 15.96 25.12 11.41
CA TYR A 114 16.23 24.01 10.48
C TYR A 114 16.36 24.47 9.02
N TRP A 115 15.59 25.49 8.65
CA TRP A 115 15.43 25.97 7.29
C TRP A 115 16.55 26.88 6.82
N GLU A 116 17.18 27.56 7.78
CA GLU A 116 18.31 28.46 7.55
C GLU A 116 19.65 27.72 7.54
N MET A 117 19.67 26.50 8.09
CA MET A 117 20.86 25.66 8.11
C MET A 117 21.16 25.07 6.73
N GLU A 118 22.44 25.07 6.37
CA GLU A 118 22.95 24.45 5.16
C GLU A 118 22.94 22.92 5.28
N LYS A 119 23.00 22.22 4.14
CA LYS A 119 23.00 20.76 4.05
C LYS A 119 24.04 20.09 4.96
N ASN A 120 25.23 20.68 5.09
CA ASN A 120 26.32 20.13 5.90
C ASN A 120 26.04 20.31 7.40
N GLU A 121 25.60 21.49 7.81
CA GLU A 121 25.20 21.76 9.20
C GLU A 121 24.06 20.85 9.67
N ARG A 122 23.11 20.55 8.77
CA ARG A 122 22.03 19.58 9.07
C ARG A 122 22.60 18.19 9.38
N LYS A 123 23.61 17.73 8.63
CA LYS A 123 24.25 16.44 8.87
C LYS A 123 25.01 16.43 10.20
N GLU A 124 25.75 17.50 10.51
CA GLU A 124 26.46 17.64 11.80
C GLU A 124 25.50 17.57 12.99
N LYS A 125 24.29 18.13 12.84
CA LYS A 125 23.23 18.06 13.85
C LYS A 125 22.35 16.79 13.77
N ASN A 126 22.73 15.80 12.97
CA ASN A 126 21.99 14.55 12.77
C ASN A 126 20.54 14.72 12.25
N LEU A 127 20.30 15.82 11.52
CA LEU A 127 19.00 16.17 10.96
C LEU A 127 18.85 15.66 9.53
N PRO A 128 17.61 15.40 9.07
CA PRO A 128 17.35 15.02 7.69
C PRO A 128 17.91 16.07 6.73
N SER A 129 18.59 15.62 5.67
CA SER A 129 19.20 16.52 4.71
C SER A 129 18.23 16.98 3.61
N ASN A 130 17.22 16.16 3.32
CA ASN A 130 16.32 16.33 2.17
C ASN A 130 14.89 16.74 2.56
N MET A 131 14.62 17.10 3.82
CA MET A 131 13.30 17.60 4.19
C MET A 131 13.09 18.98 3.56
N LEU A 132 12.08 19.08 2.70
CA LEU A 132 11.69 20.32 2.06
C LEU A 132 10.61 21.01 2.87
N ARG A 133 10.61 22.35 2.88
CA ARG A 133 9.63 23.16 3.59
C ARG A 133 8.20 22.77 3.22
N GLN A 134 7.92 22.77 1.92
CA GLN A 134 6.61 22.43 1.37
C GLN A 134 6.11 21.05 1.82
N ILE A 135 7.00 20.07 1.92
CA ILE A 135 6.67 18.71 2.36
C ILE A 135 6.39 18.71 3.87
N TYR A 136 7.22 19.38 4.66
CA TYR A 136 7.03 19.49 6.11
C TYR A 136 5.69 20.15 6.45
N ASP A 137 5.36 21.27 5.81
CA ASP A 137 4.14 22.02 6.09
C ASP A 137 2.89 21.15 5.81
N ARG A 138 2.89 20.43 4.67
CA ARG A 138 1.81 19.47 4.37
C ARG A 138 1.74 18.30 5.35
N LEU A 139 2.86 17.82 5.87
CA LEU A 139 2.85 16.77 6.90
C LEU A 139 2.32 17.28 8.21
N GLU A 140 2.68 18.51 8.58
CA GLU A 140 2.20 19.16 9.78
C GLU A 140 0.68 19.30 9.75
N GLU A 141 0.11 19.82 8.66
CA GLU A 141 -1.35 19.88 8.45
C GLU A 141 -2.01 18.52 8.67
N VAL A 142 -1.50 17.46 8.04
CA VAL A 142 -2.09 16.10 8.12
C VAL A 142 -1.96 15.49 9.52
N VAL A 143 -0.85 15.74 10.21
CA VAL A 143 -0.58 15.20 11.56
C VAL A 143 -1.29 16.01 12.65
N GLU A 144 -1.42 17.33 12.49
CA GLU A 144 -2.13 18.18 13.44
C GLU A 144 -3.64 18.05 13.29
N LYS A 145 -4.15 17.98 12.06
CA LYS A 145 -5.55 17.62 11.77
C LYS A 145 -5.91 16.26 12.38
N LYS A 146 -4.99 15.30 12.34
CA LYS A 146 -5.10 14.00 13.04
C LYS A 146 -5.18 14.17 14.57
N GLY A 147 -4.27 14.96 15.15
CA GLY A 147 -4.21 15.21 16.59
C GLY A 147 -5.47 15.88 17.13
N ALA A 148 -5.91 16.96 16.48
CA ALA A 148 -7.10 17.73 16.84
C ALA A 148 -8.40 16.90 16.74
N GLN A 149 -8.55 16.08 15.70
CA GLN A 149 -9.75 15.24 15.55
C GLN A 149 -9.76 14.06 16.52
N THR A 150 -8.58 13.57 16.94
CA THR A 150 -8.47 12.50 17.95
C THR A 150 -8.86 13.03 19.33
N VAL A 151 -8.43 14.23 19.73
CA VAL A 151 -8.82 14.83 21.02
C VAL A 151 -10.30 15.22 21.06
N ALA A 152 -10.90 15.62 19.94
CA ALA A 152 -12.33 15.89 19.85
C ALA A 152 -13.20 14.63 19.98
N ALA A 153 -12.75 13.49 19.45
CA ALA A 153 -13.46 12.21 19.59
C ALA A 153 -13.43 11.67 21.03
N THR A 154 -12.38 12.00 21.81
CA THR A 154 -12.29 11.64 23.24
C THR A 154 -13.00 12.62 24.18
N ALA A 155 -13.33 13.83 23.70
CA ALA A 155 -14.00 14.87 24.48
C ALA A 155 -15.55 14.79 24.45
N GLY A 156 -16.12 13.75 23.84
CA GLY A 156 -17.57 13.52 23.76
C GLY A 156 -18.24 13.02 25.05
N GLY A 157 -17.49 12.89 26.16
CA GLY A 157 -18.03 12.67 27.50
C GLY A 157 -17.90 13.95 28.32
N GLY A 158 -19.03 14.60 28.60
CA GLY A 158 -19.08 16.01 29.00
C GLY A 158 -18.46 16.39 30.35
N GLY A 159 -18.24 17.69 30.48
CA GLY A 159 -18.18 18.40 31.76
C GLY A 159 -16.97 19.31 31.95
N GLY A 160 -17.19 20.62 31.88
CA GLY A 160 -16.41 21.62 32.61
C GLY A 160 -15.31 22.34 31.82
N SER A 161 -15.56 23.61 31.53
CA SER A 161 -14.59 24.62 31.11
C SER A 161 -13.63 25.01 32.23
N ASP A 162 -12.33 25.02 31.97
CA ASP A 162 -11.36 25.98 32.53
C ASP A 162 -10.14 26.09 31.59
N PRO A 163 -9.68 27.29 31.18
CA PRO A 163 -8.61 27.45 30.21
C PRO A 163 -7.29 27.79 30.90
N ASN A 164 -6.67 26.87 31.64
CA ASN A 164 -5.26 27.03 32.05
C ASN A 164 -4.61 25.76 32.60
N ILE A 165 -4.26 24.77 31.76
CA ILE A 165 -3.18 23.83 32.10
C ILE A 165 -2.36 23.49 30.85
N THR A 166 -1.17 24.08 30.79
CA THR A 166 -0.04 23.70 29.97
C THR A 166 0.62 22.43 30.56
N ASN A 167 1.02 21.49 29.69
CA ASN A 167 1.93 20.35 29.94
C ASN A 167 1.46 19.18 30.84
N LEU A 168 1.33 17.98 30.24
CA LEU A 168 1.88 16.73 30.79
C LEU A 168 2.07 15.68 29.67
N PRO A 169 3.09 14.78 29.77
CA PRO A 169 3.58 13.95 28.69
C PRO A 169 2.75 12.68 28.54
N TYR A 170 2.45 12.30 27.30
CA TYR A 170 1.71 11.09 27.02
C TYR A 170 2.60 9.85 27.18
N VAL A 171 2.47 9.22 28.34
CA VAL A 171 2.80 7.82 28.62
C VAL A 171 1.63 6.95 28.16
N MET A 172 1.95 5.68 27.83
CA MET A 172 1.12 4.54 27.41
C MET A 172 1.12 4.30 25.89
N ASP A 173 1.40 3.10 25.37
CA ASP A 173 1.27 1.78 25.99
C ASP A 173 2.20 0.81 25.23
N ARG A 174 3.04 0.07 25.97
CA ARG A 174 3.89 -0.99 25.43
C ARG A 174 3.64 -2.23 26.29
N PRO A 175 3.14 -3.34 25.75
CA PRO A 175 2.95 -4.55 26.54
C PRO A 175 4.33 -5.10 26.92
N MET A 176 4.53 -5.22 28.23
CA MET A 176 5.68 -5.84 28.88
C MET A 176 5.65 -7.35 28.63
N VAL A 177 6.71 -7.89 28.02
CA VAL A 177 7.19 -9.25 28.33
C VAL A 177 8.62 -9.08 28.78
N SER A 178 8.82 -9.25 30.08
CA SER A 178 10.12 -9.34 30.73
C SER A 178 10.42 -10.82 30.96
N THR A 179 11.54 -11.30 30.43
CA THR A 179 12.21 -12.47 30.98
C THR A 179 13.73 -12.23 30.88
N PHE A 180 14.35 -12.18 32.06
CA PHE A 180 15.77 -12.32 32.41
C PHE A 180 16.59 -13.13 31.37
N GLN A 181 17.86 -12.85 31.02
CA GLN A 181 19.07 -12.65 31.84
C GLN A 181 20.32 -12.46 30.89
N PRO A 182 21.62 -12.52 31.30
CA PRO A 182 22.52 -11.42 31.70
C PRO A 182 23.73 -11.09 30.75
N SER A 183 24.30 -9.90 30.99
CA SER A 183 25.69 -9.36 30.79
C SER A 183 26.78 -10.09 29.97
N LEU A 184 27.49 -9.34 29.10
CA LEU A 184 28.97 -9.07 29.07
C LEU A 184 29.36 -8.14 27.86
N PRO A 185 30.51 -7.43 27.87
CA PRO A 185 30.75 -6.15 27.16
C PRO A 185 31.38 -6.27 25.75
N PRO A 186 31.41 -5.20 24.93
CA PRO A 186 32.15 -5.18 23.67
C PRO A 186 33.63 -4.85 23.89
N LEU A 187 34.49 -5.75 23.40
CA LEU A 187 35.94 -5.57 23.30
C LEU A 187 36.25 -4.60 22.15
N LEU A 188 37.04 -3.57 22.49
CA LEU A 188 37.72 -2.67 21.56
C LEU A 188 38.72 -3.45 20.70
N GLN A 189 38.70 -3.29 19.38
CA GLN A 189 39.96 -3.25 18.66
C GLN A 189 39.93 -2.30 17.46
N HIS A 190 40.68 -1.22 17.65
CA HIS A 190 41.18 -0.29 16.66
C HIS A 190 41.86 -1.02 15.50
N GLN A 191 41.64 -0.53 14.28
CA GLN A 191 42.73 -0.37 13.32
C GLN A 191 42.59 0.98 12.62
N LEU A 192 43.63 1.78 12.82
CA LEU A 192 43.87 3.11 12.29
C LEU A 192 44.29 3.03 10.83
N SER A 193 43.94 4.03 10.03
CA SER A 193 44.86 4.67 9.08
C SER A 193 44.36 6.05 8.69
N ALA A 194 45.30 7.00 8.70
CA ALA A 194 45.13 8.44 8.72
C ALA A 194 44.97 9.07 7.31
N PRO A 195 44.83 10.42 7.20
CA PRO A 195 44.23 11.12 6.06
C PRO A 195 45.27 11.65 5.05
N ILE A 196 44.82 12.00 3.83
CA ILE A 196 45.54 12.89 2.91
C ILE A 196 44.56 13.93 2.33
N PRO A 197 44.94 15.23 2.28
CA PRO A 197 44.03 16.33 1.91
C PRO A 197 44.05 16.71 0.42
N ALA A 198 42.96 17.38 0.03
CA ALA A 198 42.76 18.38 -1.02
C ALA A 198 43.64 18.38 -2.29
N ALA A 199 42.99 18.26 -3.45
CA ALA A 199 43.42 18.91 -4.69
C ALA A 199 42.20 19.27 -5.59
N ILE A 200 41.98 20.57 -5.77
CA ILE A 200 41.36 21.21 -6.94
C ILE A 200 42.56 22.00 -7.53
N PRO A 201 42.89 21.96 -8.86
CA PRO A 201 42.16 22.83 -9.78
C PRO A 201 42.16 22.51 -11.31
N LEU A 202 41.20 23.19 -11.96
CA LEU A 202 41.16 23.74 -13.34
C LEU A 202 40.24 23.07 -14.41
N PRO A 203 39.54 23.90 -15.22
CA PRO A 203 38.51 23.52 -16.19
C PRO A 203 39.03 23.55 -17.65
N LEU A 204 38.33 22.87 -18.58
CA LEU A 204 38.22 23.12 -20.05
C LEU A 204 37.61 21.86 -20.73
N PRO A 205 37.06 21.90 -21.97
CA PRO A 205 36.24 22.89 -22.66
C PRO A 205 34.88 22.31 -23.13
N GLN A 206 33.95 23.18 -23.54
CA GLN A 206 32.71 22.81 -24.22
C GLN A 206 32.99 22.09 -25.55
N ALA A 207 32.26 21.00 -25.83
CA ALA A 207 32.16 20.38 -27.14
C ALA A 207 30.69 20.10 -27.48
N SER A 208 30.40 20.28 -28.77
CA SER A 208 29.14 20.41 -29.50
C SER A 208 28.16 19.22 -29.41
N PRO A 209 26.88 19.37 -29.81
CA PRO A 209 25.87 18.33 -29.67
C PRO A 209 26.09 17.18 -30.67
N GLN A 210 26.19 15.95 -30.17
CA GLN A 210 26.33 14.75 -30.99
C GLN A 210 24.95 14.14 -31.31
N LEU A 211 24.72 13.89 -32.61
CA LEU A 211 23.55 13.23 -33.19
C LEU A 211 23.33 11.80 -32.65
N PRO A 212 22.08 11.28 -32.62
CA PRO A 212 21.79 9.94 -32.14
C PRO A 212 22.28 8.85 -33.11
N PRO A 213 22.67 7.66 -32.60
CA PRO A 213 23.11 6.53 -33.43
C PRO A 213 21.93 5.84 -34.17
N PRO A 214 22.19 5.16 -35.31
CA PRO A 214 21.15 4.48 -36.10
C PRO A 214 20.66 3.17 -35.44
N PRO A 215 19.44 2.69 -35.78
CA PRO A 215 18.89 1.47 -35.20
C PRO A 215 19.56 0.21 -35.75
N ALA A 216 19.80 -0.76 -34.86
CA ALA A 216 20.30 -2.09 -35.20
C ALA A 216 19.21 -2.96 -35.90
N PRO A 217 19.58 -3.91 -36.78
CA PRO A 217 18.63 -4.71 -37.55
C PRO A 217 17.91 -5.77 -36.71
N ILE A 218 16.63 -5.98 -37.04
CA ILE A 218 15.71 -6.98 -36.47
C ILE A 218 16.20 -8.38 -36.84
N ILE A 219 16.53 -9.19 -35.84
CA ILE A 219 16.71 -10.64 -36.01
C ILE A 219 15.37 -11.32 -35.71
N GLN A 220 14.80 -11.95 -36.73
CA GLN A 220 13.61 -12.82 -36.62
C GLN A 220 13.99 -14.16 -35.96
N PRO A 221 13.21 -14.69 -35.01
CA PRO A 221 13.34 -16.09 -34.60
C PRO A 221 12.57 -17.03 -35.57
N PRO A 222 13.08 -18.26 -35.84
CA PRO A 222 12.43 -19.23 -36.72
C PRO A 222 11.21 -19.92 -36.08
N PRO A 223 10.34 -20.59 -36.87
CA PRO A 223 9.04 -21.04 -36.43
C PRO A 223 9.07 -22.35 -35.62
N LEU A 224 7.98 -22.52 -34.86
CA LEU A 224 7.66 -23.59 -33.91
C LEU A 224 7.77 -25.01 -34.48
N SER A 225 8.29 -25.92 -33.65
CA SER A 225 8.07 -27.36 -33.80
C SER A 225 7.39 -27.91 -32.54
N TYR A 226 6.24 -28.54 -32.76
CA TYR A 226 5.43 -29.28 -31.79
C TYR A 226 6.13 -30.59 -31.38
N ALA A 227 6.15 -30.91 -30.07
CA ALA A 227 5.83 -32.25 -29.50
C ALA A 227 6.13 -32.31 -27.97
N GLN A 228 5.05 -32.51 -27.19
CA GLN A 228 4.82 -33.21 -25.88
C GLN A 228 6.00 -33.93 -25.14
N PRO A 229 5.85 -34.40 -23.88
CA PRO A 229 5.04 -33.99 -22.70
C PRO A 229 5.83 -33.89 -21.35
N LEU A 230 5.16 -33.48 -20.27
CA LEU A 230 5.61 -33.30 -18.86
C LEU A 230 6.05 -34.61 -18.14
N PRO A 231 6.93 -34.56 -17.11
CA PRO A 231 6.52 -34.58 -15.68
C PRO A 231 7.38 -33.62 -14.80
N THR A 232 6.82 -32.76 -13.92
CA THR A 232 6.40 -32.94 -12.50
C THR A 232 7.54 -33.24 -11.49
N ILE A 233 7.58 -32.43 -10.39
CA ILE A 233 8.27 -32.58 -9.07
C ILE A 233 9.78 -32.19 -9.07
N ASP A 234 10.38 -31.44 -8.13
CA ASP A 234 10.16 -31.15 -6.68
C ASP A 234 10.63 -29.70 -6.34
N SER A 235 9.94 -28.93 -5.50
CA SER A 235 10.13 -28.77 -4.03
C SER A 235 11.55 -28.47 -3.55
N ASP A 236 11.79 -27.23 -3.12
CA ASP A 236 12.83 -26.91 -2.14
C ASP A 236 12.37 -25.72 -1.28
N THR A 237 11.75 -26.00 -0.13
CA THR A 237 11.54 -25.02 0.95
C THR A 237 12.13 -25.58 2.23
N SER A 238 13.35 -25.14 2.51
CA SER A 238 14.13 -25.43 3.69
C SER A 238 13.61 -24.71 4.95
N GLU A 239 13.58 -25.47 6.03
CA GLU A 239 13.80 -25.09 7.43
C GLU A 239 12.76 -24.25 8.19
N HIS A 240 11.89 -24.98 8.91
CA HIS A 240 11.46 -24.59 10.26
C HIS A 240 11.75 -25.76 11.20
N SER A 241 12.69 -25.56 12.13
CA SER A 241 12.88 -26.47 13.26
C SER A 241 13.03 -25.63 14.52
N ASP A 242 12.10 -25.79 15.46
CA ASP A 242 12.42 -25.62 16.87
C ASP A 242 11.44 -26.36 17.79
N SER A 243 11.97 -26.81 18.94
CA SER A 243 11.31 -27.35 20.15
C SER A 243 11.24 -28.89 20.33
N PRO A 244 11.21 -29.43 21.57
CA PRO A 244 12.43 -29.80 22.31
C PRO A 244 12.38 -31.18 23.03
N ALA A 245 13.56 -31.67 23.43
CA ALA A 245 13.91 -32.47 24.62
C ALA A 245 12.98 -33.61 25.16
N LYS A 246 13.57 -34.82 25.38
CA LYS A 246 14.07 -35.29 26.72
C LYS A 246 13.98 -36.82 26.95
N ARG A 247 15.17 -37.42 27.19
CA ARG A 247 15.54 -38.52 28.13
C ARG A 247 15.13 -40.01 27.91
N ARG A 248 16.22 -40.81 27.86
CA ARG A 248 16.54 -42.08 28.62
C ARG A 248 15.73 -43.34 28.24
N ARG A 249 16.28 -44.56 28.12
CA ARG A 249 17.50 -45.21 28.65
C ARG A 249 17.88 -46.44 27.79
N ARG A 250 19.18 -46.78 27.86
CA ARG A 250 19.87 -48.06 27.53
C ARG A 250 19.03 -49.35 27.57
N GLY A 251 19.35 -50.26 26.64
CA GLY A 251 19.19 -51.71 26.82
C GLY A 251 19.54 -52.46 25.53
N GLY A 252 20.71 -53.09 25.48
CA GLY A 252 21.11 -53.97 24.36
C GLY A 252 20.40 -55.32 24.44
N GLY A 253 20.33 -56.01 23.31
CA GLY A 253 19.81 -57.37 23.21
C GLY A 253 19.62 -57.80 21.76
N ASN A 254 20.60 -58.52 21.25
CA ASN A 254 20.59 -59.22 19.97
C ASN A 254 19.58 -60.39 20.05
N GLY A 255 18.76 -60.61 19.02
CA GLY A 255 17.83 -61.74 18.97
C GLY A 255 17.00 -61.80 17.70
N GLU A 256 17.44 -62.63 16.76
CA GLU A 256 16.72 -63.06 15.55
C GLU A 256 15.33 -63.63 15.86
N GLY A 257 14.38 -63.40 14.94
CA GLY A 257 13.02 -63.95 15.04
C GLY A 257 12.18 -63.58 13.81
N THR A 258 12.47 -64.21 12.69
CA THR A 258 11.80 -64.10 11.39
C THR A 258 10.31 -64.52 11.47
N SER A 259 9.43 -63.60 11.89
CA SER A 259 7.95 -63.72 11.73
C SER A 259 7.20 -62.36 11.87
N GLY A 260 7.92 -61.23 12.01
CA GLY A 260 7.31 -59.90 12.21
C GLY A 260 7.12 -59.06 10.94
N THR A 261 7.71 -59.48 9.82
CA THR A 261 7.86 -58.62 8.62
C THR A 261 6.54 -58.44 7.85
N ALA A 262 5.71 -59.48 7.74
CA ALA A 262 4.45 -59.41 6.99
C ALA A 262 3.39 -58.52 7.68
N ASN A 263 3.32 -58.55 9.01
CA ASN A 263 2.38 -57.71 9.77
C ASN A 263 2.79 -56.23 9.73
N ASN A 264 4.09 -55.93 9.79
CA ASN A 264 4.60 -54.57 9.66
C ASN A 264 4.36 -53.98 8.27
N ILE A 265 4.50 -54.76 7.18
CA ILE A 265 4.25 -54.27 5.82
C ILE A 265 2.77 -53.92 5.62
N ASN A 266 1.86 -54.72 6.19
CA ASN A 266 0.43 -54.43 6.12
C ASN A 266 0.05 -53.20 6.96
N GLU A 267 0.66 -53.02 8.13
CA GLU A 267 0.48 -51.82 8.95
C GLU A 267 1.00 -50.57 8.24
N VAL A 268 2.19 -50.64 7.62
CA VAL A 268 2.75 -49.55 6.82
C VAL A 268 1.88 -49.25 5.59
N SER A 269 1.39 -50.27 4.87
CA SER A 269 0.51 -50.10 3.71
C SER A 269 -0.84 -49.46 4.08
N THR A 270 -1.42 -49.87 5.21
CA THR A 270 -2.65 -49.25 5.72
C THR A 270 -2.40 -47.83 6.23
N ALA A 271 -1.26 -47.55 6.86
CA ALA A 271 -0.87 -46.20 7.25
C ALA A 271 -0.66 -45.28 6.03
N ILE A 272 0.03 -45.76 4.99
CA ILE A 272 0.21 -45.04 3.73
C ILE A 272 -1.14 -44.75 3.07
N SER A 273 -2.05 -45.74 3.03
CA SER A 273 -3.40 -45.56 2.46
C SER A 273 -4.21 -44.52 3.23
N ARG A 274 -4.13 -44.52 4.57
CA ARG A 274 -4.77 -43.49 5.42
C ARG A 274 -4.16 -42.11 5.17
N SER A 275 -2.84 -41.99 5.10
CA SER A 275 -2.16 -40.72 4.80
C SER A 275 -2.51 -40.20 3.42
N ALA A 276 -2.57 -41.07 2.41
CA ALA A 276 -3.00 -40.73 1.06
C ALA A 276 -4.46 -40.24 1.03
N SER A 277 -5.36 -40.89 1.80
CA SER A 277 -6.76 -40.45 1.94
C SER A 277 -6.87 -39.06 2.58
N ILE A 278 -6.10 -38.78 3.63
CA ILE A 278 -6.12 -37.48 4.32
C ILE A 278 -5.61 -36.37 3.38
N ILE A 279 -4.56 -36.64 2.60
CA ILE A 279 -4.02 -35.68 1.63
C ILE A 279 -5.04 -35.43 0.52
N ALA A 280 -5.67 -36.49 -0.02
CA ALA A 280 -6.69 -36.36 -1.06
C ALA A 280 -7.91 -35.54 -0.58
N GLU A 281 -8.38 -35.80 0.63
CA GLU A 281 -9.47 -35.04 1.25
C GLU A 281 -9.07 -33.57 1.48
N ALA A 282 -7.84 -33.32 1.95
CA ALA A 282 -7.33 -31.97 2.12
C ALA A 282 -7.22 -31.20 0.79
N ILE A 283 -6.77 -31.86 -0.28
CA ILE A 283 -6.72 -31.27 -1.62
C ILE A 283 -8.13 -30.91 -2.09
N GLN A 284 -9.08 -31.85 -2.01
CA GLN A 284 -10.45 -31.64 -2.45
C GLN A 284 -11.14 -30.52 -1.65
N ALA A 285 -10.95 -30.47 -0.33
CA ALA A 285 -11.48 -29.41 0.52
C ALA A 285 -10.86 -28.05 0.18
N SER A 286 -9.57 -28.02 -0.17
CA SER A 286 -8.89 -26.80 -0.59
C SER A 286 -9.43 -26.26 -1.92
N GLU A 287 -9.60 -27.15 -2.91
CA GLU A 287 -10.13 -26.84 -4.24
C GLU A 287 -11.58 -26.34 -4.14
N GLU A 288 -12.42 -27.01 -3.35
CA GLU A 288 -13.80 -26.59 -3.14
C GLU A 288 -13.89 -25.22 -2.45
N ARG A 289 -12.93 -24.90 -1.56
CA ARG A 289 -12.85 -23.58 -0.91
C ARG A 289 -12.38 -22.49 -1.88
N GLU A 290 -11.50 -22.81 -2.81
CA GLU A 290 -11.07 -21.90 -3.87
C GLU A 290 -12.22 -21.66 -4.87
N GLU A 291 -12.89 -22.73 -5.30
CA GLU A 291 -14.03 -22.67 -6.22
C GLU A 291 -15.19 -21.83 -5.65
N ARG A 292 -15.46 -21.91 -4.35
CA ARG A 292 -16.42 -21.01 -3.68
C ARG A 292 -16.00 -19.54 -3.78
N ARG A 293 -14.72 -19.24 -3.50
CA ARG A 293 -14.19 -17.87 -3.59
C ARG A 293 -14.25 -17.35 -5.02
N HIS A 294 -14.01 -18.21 -6.02
CA HIS A 294 -14.12 -17.84 -7.42
C HIS A 294 -15.58 -17.55 -7.80
N ARG A 295 -16.52 -18.41 -7.40
CA ARG A 295 -17.94 -18.18 -7.62
C ARG A 295 -18.44 -16.89 -6.97
N ASP A 296 -18.02 -16.62 -5.73
CA ASP A 296 -18.37 -15.38 -5.04
C ASP A 296 -17.84 -14.15 -5.78
N LEU A 297 -16.59 -14.19 -6.27
CA LEU A 297 -15.99 -13.11 -7.04
C LEU A 297 -16.77 -12.86 -8.34
N LEU A 298 -17.11 -13.92 -9.09
CA LEU A 298 -17.92 -13.81 -10.31
C LEU A 298 -19.29 -13.22 -10.02
N SER A 299 -19.97 -13.67 -8.95
CA SER A 299 -21.27 -13.13 -8.55
C SER A 299 -21.20 -11.65 -8.18
N PHE A 300 -20.09 -11.21 -7.57
CA PHE A 300 -19.87 -9.81 -7.24
C PHE A 300 -19.64 -8.96 -8.50
N HIS A 301 -18.85 -9.46 -9.45
CA HIS A 301 -18.65 -8.80 -10.74
C HIS A 301 -19.95 -8.67 -11.53
N GLU A 302 -20.74 -9.76 -11.60
CA GLU A 302 -22.04 -9.76 -12.25
C GLU A 302 -23.00 -8.76 -11.60
N ARG A 303 -23.06 -8.73 -10.27
CA ARG A 303 -23.90 -7.76 -9.54
C ARG A 303 -23.46 -6.33 -9.83
N ARG A 304 -22.16 -6.06 -9.83
CA ARG A 304 -21.61 -4.73 -10.13
C ARG A 304 -21.99 -4.29 -11.55
N LEU A 305 -21.89 -5.20 -12.53
CA LEU A 305 -22.27 -4.94 -13.90
C LEU A 305 -23.76 -4.60 -14.02
N LYS A 306 -24.64 -5.38 -13.37
CA LYS A 306 -26.09 -5.10 -13.35
C LYS A 306 -26.42 -3.74 -12.74
N ILE A 307 -25.71 -3.33 -11.68
CA ILE A 307 -25.91 -2.00 -11.07
C ILE A 307 -25.49 -0.90 -12.05
N GLU A 308 -24.34 -1.06 -12.72
CA GLU A 308 -23.85 -0.11 -13.70
C GLU A 308 -24.79 0.03 -14.90
N GLU A 309 -25.27 -1.10 -15.44
CA GLU A 309 -26.28 -1.15 -16.50
C GLU A 309 -27.60 -0.49 -16.07
N SER A 310 -28.08 -0.77 -14.86
CA SER A 310 -29.30 -0.14 -14.35
C SER A 310 -29.15 1.38 -14.23
N LYS A 311 -27.95 1.87 -13.89
CA LYS A 311 -27.65 3.30 -13.76
C LYS A 311 -27.66 3.99 -15.12
N THR A 312 -27.08 3.37 -16.15
CA THR A 312 -27.10 3.93 -17.50
C THR A 312 -28.52 3.91 -18.08
N GLU A 313 -29.30 2.86 -17.80
CA GLU A 313 -30.70 2.77 -18.22
C GLU A 313 -31.59 3.84 -17.53
N ILE A 314 -31.40 4.10 -16.23
CA ILE A 314 -32.10 5.19 -15.53
C ILE A 314 -31.71 6.55 -16.12
N ASN A 315 -30.42 6.76 -16.40
CA ASN A 315 -29.95 8.01 -17.01
C ASN A 315 -30.57 8.21 -18.40
N LYS A 316 -30.65 7.15 -19.21
CA LYS A 316 -31.31 7.16 -20.52
C LYS A 316 -32.79 7.54 -20.40
N LYS A 317 -33.53 6.90 -19.50
CA LYS A 317 -34.94 7.26 -19.24
C LYS A 317 -35.11 8.71 -18.77
N GLY A 318 -34.16 9.23 -17.99
CA GLY A 318 -34.12 10.63 -17.58
C GLY A 318 -33.96 11.58 -18.78
N MET A 319 -33.06 11.27 -19.70
CA MET A 319 -32.90 12.01 -20.96
C MET A 319 -34.15 11.93 -21.85
N ASP A 320 -34.74 10.74 -22.02
CA ASP A 320 -35.95 10.56 -22.82
C ASP A 320 -37.12 11.38 -22.24
N GLY A 321 -37.25 11.42 -20.91
CA GLY A 321 -38.23 12.27 -20.23
C GLY A 321 -37.99 13.77 -20.44
N LEU A 322 -36.73 14.22 -20.47
CA LEU A 322 -36.39 15.60 -20.78
C LEU A 322 -36.74 15.96 -22.23
N VAL A 323 -36.46 15.06 -23.18
CA VAL A 323 -36.80 15.25 -24.60
C VAL A 323 -38.32 15.35 -24.78
N ASP A 324 -39.11 14.51 -24.10
CA ASP A 324 -40.57 14.59 -24.13
C ASP A 324 -41.10 15.92 -23.58
N ALA A 325 -40.53 16.41 -22.47
CA ALA A 325 -40.90 17.70 -21.90
C ALA A 325 -40.58 18.88 -22.84
N ILE A 326 -39.40 18.86 -23.49
CA ILE A 326 -39.01 19.86 -24.49
C ILE A 326 -39.97 19.83 -25.68
N ASN A 327 -40.33 18.64 -26.18
CA ASN A 327 -41.28 18.50 -27.28
C ASN A 327 -42.68 19.02 -26.90
N LYS A 328 -43.17 18.73 -25.69
CA LYS A 328 -44.44 19.29 -25.18
C LYS A 328 -44.41 20.80 -25.08
N LEU A 329 -43.30 21.37 -24.61
CA LEU A 329 -43.10 22.82 -24.55
C LEU A 329 -43.11 23.45 -25.95
N ALA A 330 -42.35 22.87 -26.89
CA ALA A 330 -42.30 23.34 -28.26
C ALA A 330 -43.69 23.33 -28.91
N ASN A 331 -44.44 22.24 -28.77
CA ASN A 331 -45.81 22.12 -29.28
C ASN A 331 -46.75 23.17 -28.64
N SER A 332 -46.60 23.44 -27.34
CA SER A 332 -47.38 24.48 -26.65
C SER A 332 -47.06 25.88 -27.18
N ILE A 333 -45.79 26.17 -27.44
CA ILE A 333 -45.36 27.44 -28.05
C ILE A 333 -45.91 27.58 -29.48
N PHE A 334 -45.82 26.53 -30.30
CA PHE A 334 -46.41 26.52 -31.65
C PHE A 334 -47.93 26.73 -31.61
N ALA A 335 -48.64 26.06 -30.70
CA ALA A 335 -50.07 26.23 -30.52
C ALA A 335 -50.43 27.68 -30.11
N LEU A 336 -49.67 28.28 -29.18
CA LEU A 336 -49.87 29.65 -28.74
C LEU A 336 -49.61 30.67 -29.86
N ALA A 337 -48.53 30.49 -30.64
CA ALA A 337 -48.21 31.33 -31.78
C ALA A 337 -49.29 31.24 -32.87
N SER A 338 -49.83 30.04 -33.13
CA SER A 338 -50.94 29.83 -34.07
C SER A 338 -52.22 30.55 -33.61
N HIS A 339 -52.56 30.46 -32.33
CA HIS A 339 -53.73 31.15 -31.76
C HIS A 339 -53.63 32.68 -31.87
N LYS A 340 -52.43 33.24 -31.69
CA LYS A 340 -52.19 34.68 -31.84
C LYS A 340 -52.40 35.16 -33.28
N ASN A 341 -52.01 34.37 -34.27
CA ASN A 341 -52.16 34.72 -35.69
C ASN A 341 -53.62 34.64 -36.18
N GLN A 342 -54.46 33.79 -35.58
CA GLN A 342 -55.89 33.75 -35.89
C GLN A 342 -56.68 34.92 -35.28
N SER A 343 -56.22 35.45 -34.14
CA SER A 343 -56.84 36.62 -33.49
C SER A 343 -56.62 37.95 -34.25
N SER A 344 -55.59 38.01 -35.10
CA SER A 344 -55.23 39.21 -35.88
C SER A 344 -55.83 39.29 -37.29
N ALA A 345 -56.71 38.36 -37.69
CA ALA A 345 -57.38 38.44 -38.99
C ALA A 345 -58.59 39.40 -38.90
N PRO A 346 -58.63 40.51 -39.66
CA PRO A 346 -59.77 41.42 -39.62
C PRO A 346 -60.95 40.82 -40.38
N LYS A 347 -62.17 41.11 -39.90
CA LYS A 347 -63.44 40.83 -40.59
C LYS A 347 -63.64 41.72 -41.81
#